data_AF-A0A081PBW1-F1
#
_entry.id   AF-A0A081PBW1-F1
#
_cell.length_a   1.000
_cell.length_b   1.000
_cell.length_c   1.000
_cell.angle_alpha   90.00
_cell.angle_beta   90.00
_cell.angle_gamma   90.00
#
_symmetry.space_group_name_H-M   'P 1'
#
loop_
_entity.id
_entity.type
_entity.pdbx_description
1 polymer ?
#
loop_
_entity_poly.entity_id
_entity_poly.type
_entity_poly.pdbx_seq_one_letter_code
_entity_poly.pdbx_strand_id
1 'polypeptide(L)'
;MLYKDRITIPNKLLFEQVLGYIKQGKYVTIPVKGTSMLPFLKDGNRVSLKSFHVSELTKGIIVLANVKGEMILHRVVKYDSTKIYLAGDGNVAAHEVVNYDDVVAIAHTVYRGETEVKLNQRKWRYLGQIWYLIRPVRRVARKLF
;
A
#
# COMPACT_ATOMS: atom_id res chain seq x y z
N MET A 1 29.56 10.45 -6.69
CA MET A 1 28.11 10.16 -6.80
C MET A 1 27.38 11.03 -5.80
N LEU A 2 26.53 11.94 -6.28
CA LEU A 2 25.88 12.97 -5.46
C LEU A 2 24.99 12.33 -4.40
N TYR A 3 25.32 12.55 -3.13
CA TYR A 3 24.41 12.30 -2.01
C TYR A 3 23.22 13.24 -2.22
N LYS A 4 22.10 12.72 -2.74
CA LYS A 4 20.88 13.51 -2.88
C LYS A 4 20.41 13.83 -1.46
N ASP A 5 20.46 15.09 -1.07
CA ASP A 5 20.08 15.55 0.26
C ASP A 5 18.72 14.97 0.65
N ARG A 6 18.69 14.23 1.76
CA ARG A 6 17.47 13.62 2.29
C ARG A 6 16.71 14.68 3.07
N ILE A 7 15.74 15.30 2.42
CA ILE A 7 14.81 16.23 3.08
C ILE A 7 13.76 15.40 3.83
N THR A 8 13.68 15.61 5.15
CA THR A 8 12.58 15.05 5.96
C THR A 8 11.45 16.07 5.98
N ILE A 9 10.28 15.67 5.48
CA ILE A 9 9.08 16.51 5.42
C ILE A 9 8.02 15.85 6.32
N PRO A 10 7.24 16.64 7.08
CA PRO A 10 6.09 16.11 7.82
C PRO A 10 5.13 15.36 6.90
N ASN A 11 4.65 14.19 7.32
CA ASN A 11 3.72 13.37 6.53
C ASN A 11 2.50 14.16 6.06
N LYS A 12 1.93 15.01 6.93
CA LYS A 12 0.77 15.84 6.60
C LYS A 12 1.03 16.71 5.36
N LEU A 13 2.12 17.46 5.35
CA LEU A 13 2.48 18.34 4.24
C LEU A 13 2.76 17.56 2.95
N LEU A 14 3.45 16.42 3.05
CA LEU A 14 3.69 15.55 1.91
C LEU A 14 2.36 15.07 1.30
N PHE A 15 1.45 14.56 2.13
CA PHE A 15 0.22 13.95 1.64
C PHE A 15 -0.81 14.98 1.18
N GLU A 16 -0.80 16.20 1.69
CA GLU A 16 -1.58 17.32 1.11
C GLU A 16 -1.20 17.56 -0.37
N GLN A 17 0.10 17.56 -0.69
CA GLN A 17 0.57 17.69 -2.07
C GLN A 17 0.23 16.46 -2.92
N VAL A 18 0.46 15.25 -2.38
CA VAL A 18 0.12 14.00 -3.07
C VAL A 18 -1.36 13.97 -3.44
N LEU A 19 -2.25 14.32 -2.50
CA LEU A 19 -3.69 14.39 -2.72
C LEU A 19 -4.06 15.36 -3.85
N GLY A 20 -3.44 16.55 -3.86
CA GLY A 20 -3.67 17.55 -4.90
C GLY A 20 -3.34 17.02 -6.30
N TYR A 21 -2.21 16.35 -6.46
CA TYR A 21 -1.81 15.76 -7.75
C TYR A 21 -2.65 14.55 -8.16
N ILE A 22 -3.02 13.68 -7.21
CA ILE A 22 -3.90 12.54 -7.48
C ILE A 22 -5.27 13.01 -7.98
N LYS A 23 -5.84 14.06 -7.37
CA LYS A 23 -7.11 14.66 -7.82
C LYS A 23 -7.04 15.24 -9.24
N GLN A 24 -5.86 15.67 -9.69
CA GLN A 24 -5.63 16.10 -11.07
C GLN A 24 -5.43 14.93 -12.05
N GLY A 25 -5.57 13.68 -11.61
CA GLY A 25 -5.35 12.48 -12.43
C GLY A 25 -3.88 12.17 -12.70
N LYS A 26 -2.94 12.83 -12.00
CA LYS A 26 -1.51 12.59 -12.16
C LYS A 26 -1.06 11.37 -11.36
N TYR A 27 0.01 10.75 -11.84
CA TYR A 27 0.72 9.72 -11.11
C TYR A 27 1.70 10.37 -10.14
N VAL A 28 1.71 9.93 -8.88
CA VAL A 28 2.58 10.48 -7.84
C VAL A 28 3.45 9.37 -7.29
N THR A 29 4.77 9.55 -7.29
CA THR A 29 5.68 8.56 -6.72
C THR A 29 6.16 8.99 -5.34
N ILE A 30 5.93 8.14 -4.34
CA ILE A 30 6.38 8.35 -2.96
C ILE A 30 7.36 7.26 -2.52
N PRO A 31 8.28 7.55 -1.57
CA PRO A 31 9.08 6.51 -0.94
C PRO A 31 8.20 5.62 -0.04
N VAL A 32 8.46 4.31 -0.06
CA VAL A 32 7.90 3.37 0.91
C VAL A 32 8.73 3.46 2.19
N LYS A 33 8.05 3.57 3.34
CA LYS A 33 8.68 3.54 4.65
C LYS A 33 8.14 2.41 5.51
N GLY A 34 9.03 1.83 6.32
CA GLY A 34 8.68 0.82 7.31
C GLY A 34 8.55 -0.60 6.74
N THR A 35 7.99 -1.49 7.56
CA THR A 35 8.01 -2.95 7.32
C THR A 35 6.63 -3.57 7.15
N SER A 36 5.56 -2.77 7.25
CA SER A 36 4.17 -3.27 7.23
C SER A 36 3.82 -3.98 5.93
N MET A 37 4.46 -3.61 4.82
CA MET A 37 4.21 -4.16 3.48
C MET A 37 5.24 -5.20 3.03
N LEU A 38 6.09 -5.69 3.94
CA LEU A 38 6.97 -6.81 3.64
C LEU A 38 6.17 -8.10 3.37
N PRO A 39 6.58 -8.93 2.39
CA PRO A 39 7.81 -8.83 1.59
C PRO A 39 7.66 -8.04 0.28
N PHE A 40 6.47 -7.53 -0.05
CA PHE A 40 6.16 -7.01 -1.38
C PHE A 40 6.66 -5.59 -1.62
N LEU A 41 6.56 -4.70 -0.62
CA LEU A 41 7.14 -3.36 -0.64
C LEU A 41 8.13 -3.24 0.53
N LYS A 42 9.38 -2.92 0.22
CA LYS A 42 10.46 -2.76 1.19
C LYS A 42 10.77 -1.30 1.41
N ASP A 43 11.31 -0.97 2.59
CA ASP A 43 11.89 0.34 2.84
C ASP A 43 12.93 0.69 1.76
N GLY A 44 12.91 1.94 1.28
CA GLY A 44 13.73 2.39 0.15
C GLY A 44 13.16 2.07 -1.24
N ASN A 45 12.09 1.26 -1.35
CA ASN A 45 11.33 1.20 -2.60
C ASN A 45 10.60 2.52 -2.85
N ARG A 46 10.25 2.77 -4.10
CA ARG A 46 9.34 3.85 -4.48
C ARG A 46 8.07 3.26 -5.04
N VAL A 47 6.92 3.85 -4.73
CA VAL A 47 5.63 3.39 -5.27
C VAL A 47 4.93 4.53 -6.00
N SER A 48 4.48 4.26 -7.20
CA SER A 48 3.64 5.15 -8.00
C SER A 48 2.19 4.93 -7.63
N LEU A 49 1.51 6.02 -7.28
CA LEU A 49 0.11 6.08 -6.92
C LEU A 49 -0.67 6.78 -8.02
N LYS A 50 -1.90 6.34 -8.25
CA LYS A 50 -2.83 6.99 -9.19
C LYS A 50 -4.23 7.06 -8.61
N SER A 51 -5.03 7.99 -9.15
CA SER A 51 -6.48 7.98 -8.95
C SER A 51 -7.08 6.69 -9.51
N PHE A 52 -8.29 6.37 -9.04
CA PHE A 52 -8.94 5.12 -9.36
C PHE A 52 -10.44 5.33 -9.53
N HIS A 53 -11.06 4.45 -10.30
CA HIS A 53 -12.51 4.24 -10.26
C HIS A 53 -12.84 3.16 -9.23
N VAL A 54 -14.01 3.26 -8.58
CA VAL A 54 -14.45 2.27 -7.57
C VAL A 54 -14.42 0.83 -8.10
N SER A 55 -14.66 0.63 -9.40
CA SER A 55 -14.55 -0.70 -10.05
C SER A 55 -13.13 -1.29 -10.04
N GLU A 56 -12.09 -0.47 -9.86
CA GLU A 56 -10.71 -0.94 -9.70
C GLU A 56 -10.43 -1.44 -8.28
N LEU A 57 -11.24 -1.03 -7.28
CA LEU A 57 -11.12 -1.46 -5.89
C LEU A 57 -11.51 -2.93 -5.75
N THR A 58 -10.51 -3.79 -5.88
CA THR A 58 -10.68 -5.24 -5.88
C THR A 58 -9.72 -5.91 -4.91
N LYS A 59 -10.09 -7.10 -4.44
CA LYS A 59 -9.27 -7.88 -3.50
C LYS A 59 -7.87 -8.11 -4.06
N GLY A 60 -6.86 -7.89 -3.23
CA GLY A 60 -5.44 -8.05 -3.57
C GLY A 60 -4.73 -6.82 -4.08
N ILE A 61 -5.40 -5.72 -4.41
CA ILE A 61 -4.71 -4.47 -4.76
C ILE A 61 -4.13 -3.82 -3.49
N ILE A 62 -3.12 -2.97 -3.67
CA ILE A 62 -2.58 -2.12 -2.60
C ILE A 62 -3.14 -0.72 -2.79
N VAL A 63 -3.64 -0.13 -1.70
CA VAL A 63 -4.21 1.22 -1.70
C VAL A 63 -3.46 2.10 -0.72
N LEU A 64 -3.42 3.40 -1.02
CA LEU A 64 -3.16 4.43 -0.03
C LEU A 64 -4.50 4.81 0.60
N ALA A 65 -4.61 4.71 1.92
CA ALA A 65 -5.81 5.05 2.66
C ALA A 65 -5.48 5.91 3.88
N ASN A 66 -6.44 6.76 4.26
CA ASN A 66 -6.40 7.50 5.51
C ASN A 66 -7.03 6.65 6.62
N VAL A 67 -6.25 6.27 7.63
CA VAL A 67 -6.73 5.57 8.81
C VAL A 67 -6.47 6.47 10.01
N LYS A 68 -7.55 7.05 10.54
CA LYS A 68 -7.52 7.91 11.74
C LYS A 68 -6.50 9.07 11.65
N GLY A 69 -6.35 9.65 10.45
CA GLY A 69 -5.42 10.76 10.19
C GLY A 69 -4.05 10.32 9.69
N GLU A 70 -3.76 9.03 9.66
CA GLU A 70 -2.50 8.50 9.14
C GLU A 70 -2.67 7.90 7.75
N MET A 71 -1.77 8.28 6.84
CA MET A 71 -1.76 7.77 5.47
C MET A 71 -0.94 6.48 5.41
N ILE A 72 -1.60 5.37 5.08
CA ILE A 72 -0.99 4.03 5.07
C ILE A 72 -1.16 3.35 3.73
N LEU A 73 -0.16 2.57 3.33
CA LEU A 73 -0.24 1.66 2.19
C LEU A 73 -0.57 0.28 2.69
N HIS A 74 -1.74 -0.27 2.35
CA HIS A 74 -2.15 -1.63 2.73
C HIS A 74 -2.90 -2.34 1.62
N ARG A 75 -2.97 -3.66 1.71
CA ARG A 75 -3.67 -4.51 0.74
C ARG A 75 -5.15 -4.65 1.08
N VAL A 76 -6.01 -4.55 0.08
CA VAL A 76 -7.45 -4.87 0.21
C VAL A 76 -7.62 -6.37 0.35
N VAL A 77 -8.00 -6.82 1.54
CA VAL A 77 -8.13 -8.26 1.85
C VAL A 77 -9.57 -8.75 1.86
N LYS A 78 -10.51 -7.84 2.11
CA LYS A 78 -11.96 -8.05 2.05
C LYS A 78 -12.62 -6.68 1.81
N TYR A 79 -13.79 -6.68 1.21
CA TYR A 79 -14.66 -5.52 1.15
C TYR A 79 -16.12 -6.02 1.13
N ASP A 80 -17.04 -5.16 1.53
CA ASP A 80 -18.48 -5.34 1.39
C ASP A 80 -19.10 -4.05 0.81
N SER A 81 -20.42 -3.91 0.86
CA SER A 81 -21.13 -2.76 0.30
C SER A 81 -20.78 -1.42 0.97
N THR A 82 -20.21 -1.43 2.18
CA THR A 82 -19.99 -0.23 2.99
C THR A 82 -18.55 -0.06 3.47
N LYS A 83 -17.83 -1.17 3.67
CA LYS A 83 -16.50 -1.17 4.28
C LYS A 83 -15.47 -1.88 3.42
N ILE A 84 -14.23 -1.43 3.58
CA ILE A 84 -13.03 -2.05 3.05
C ILE A 84 -12.16 -2.47 4.21
N TYR A 85 -11.66 -3.70 4.15
CA TYR A 85 -10.75 -4.27 5.13
C TYR A 85 -9.35 -4.30 4.53
N LEU A 86 -8.41 -3.64 5.21
CA LEU A 86 -7.04 -3.46 4.76
C LEU A 86 -6.08 -4.19 5.69
N ALA A 87 -5.02 -4.79 5.14
CA ALA A 87 -3.95 -5.36 5.95
C ALA A 87 -2.58 -5.10 5.31
N GLY A 88 -1.59 -4.84 6.16
CA GLY A 88 -0.19 -4.92 5.75
C GLY A 88 0.23 -6.36 5.47
N ASP A 89 1.08 -6.57 4.47
CA ASP A 89 1.57 -7.90 4.12
C ASP A 89 2.43 -8.54 5.24
N GLY A 90 3.09 -7.70 6.05
CA GLY A 90 3.83 -8.10 7.25
C GLY A 90 2.92 -8.37 8.45
N ASN A 91 1.64 -8.00 8.37
CA ASN A 91 0.70 -8.20 9.45
C ASN A 91 0.25 -9.67 9.54
N VAL A 92 0.33 -10.22 10.74
CA VAL A 92 -0.04 -11.62 11.03
C VAL A 92 -1.37 -11.74 11.79
N ALA A 93 -2.02 -10.62 12.14
CA ALA A 93 -3.13 -10.61 13.07
C ALA A 93 -4.21 -9.56 12.77
N ALA A 94 -3.80 -8.30 12.59
CA ALA A 94 -4.73 -7.19 12.54
C ALA A 94 -5.14 -6.83 11.10
N HIS A 95 -6.22 -6.08 11.01
CA HIS A 95 -6.67 -5.41 9.80
C HIS A 95 -7.25 -4.05 10.19
N GLU A 96 -7.15 -3.09 9.29
CA GLU A 96 -7.83 -1.81 9.41
C GLU A 96 -9.18 -1.90 8.70
N VAL A 97 -10.18 -1.20 9.21
CA VAL A 97 -11.51 -1.10 8.60
C VAL A 97 -11.74 0.35 8.22
N VAL A 98 -11.98 0.61 6.94
CA VAL A 98 -12.15 1.96 6.39
C VAL A 98 -13.40 2.04 5.53
N ASN A 99 -13.90 3.24 5.31
CA ASN A 99 -14.93 3.51 4.29
C ASN A 99 -14.27 3.58 2.90
N TYR A 100 -15.10 3.57 1.86
CA TYR A 100 -14.63 3.79 0.49
C TYR A 100 -13.98 5.17 0.32
N ASP A 101 -14.54 6.20 0.95
CA ASP A 101 -14.04 7.59 0.87
C ASP A 101 -12.69 7.81 1.56
N ASP A 102 -12.29 6.89 2.45
CA ASP A 102 -10.99 6.91 3.11
C ASP A 102 -9.87 6.43 2.17
N VAL A 103 -10.21 5.78 1.05
CA VAL A 103 -9.24 5.33 0.05
C VAL A 103 -8.90 6.47 -0.90
N VAL A 104 -7.62 6.83 -0.89
CA VAL A 104 -7.11 8.02 -1.60
C VAL A 104 -6.60 7.69 -2.99
N ALA A 105 -5.87 6.59 -3.13
CA ALA A 105 -5.21 6.22 -4.37
C ALA A 105 -4.94 4.70 -4.41
N ILE A 106 -4.71 4.17 -5.61
CA ILE A 106 -4.20 2.80 -5.76
C ILE A 106 -2.73 2.81 -6.13
N ALA A 107 -1.98 1.87 -5.58
CA ALA A 107 -0.59 1.65 -5.93
C ALA A 107 -0.50 0.95 -7.29
N HIS A 108 0.05 1.63 -8.28
CA HIS A 108 0.14 1.13 -9.65
C HIS A 108 1.40 0.31 -9.89
N THR A 109 2.54 0.88 -9.50
CA THR A 109 3.88 0.37 -9.81
C THR A 109 4.78 0.53 -8.60
N VAL A 110 5.61 -0.47 -8.30
CA VAL A 110 6.75 -0.34 -7.40
C VAL A 110 8.05 -0.31 -8.19
N TYR A 111 8.94 0.61 -7.83
CA TYR A 111 10.31 0.70 -8.31
C TYR A 111 11.27 0.18 -7.24
N ARG A 112 12.08 -0.79 -7.62
CA ARG A 112 13.09 -1.47 -6.79
C ARG A 112 14.46 -1.20 -7.41
N GLY A 113 15.08 -0.07 -7.03
CA GLY A 113 16.21 0.46 -7.79
C GLY A 113 15.77 0.79 -9.21
N GLU A 114 16.38 0.15 -10.20
CA GLU A 114 16.07 0.32 -11.63
C GLU A 114 14.94 -0.61 -12.12
N THR A 115 14.53 -1.59 -11.31
CA THR A 115 13.48 -2.54 -11.71
C THR A 115 12.08 -1.99 -11.45
N GLU A 116 11.22 -2.04 -12.47
CA GLU A 116 9.80 -1.69 -12.37
C GLU A 116 8.92 -2.95 -12.25
N VAL A 117 7.98 -2.94 -11.30
CA VAL A 117 6.98 -4.00 -11.15
C VAL A 117 5.57 -3.40 -11.05
N LYS A 118 4.70 -3.71 -12.02
CA LYS A 118 3.27 -3.33 -12.00
C LYS A 118 2.51 -4.15 -10.96
N LEU A 119 2.06 -3.51 -9.89
CA LEU A 119 1.42 -4.15 -8.73
C LEU A 119 -0.01 -4.65 -9.01
N ASN A 120 -0.71 -4.00 -9.95
CA ASN A 120 -2.11 -4.32 -10.26
C ASN A 120 -2.29 -5.52 -11.20
N GLN A 121 -1.20 -6.13 -11.67
CA GLN A 121 -1.29 -7.37 -12.45
C GLN A 121 -1.86 -8.50 -11.59
N ARG A 122 -2.70 -9.34 -12.21
CA ARG A 122 -3.38 -10.46 -11.54
C ARG A 122 -2.42 -11.31 -10.70
N LYS A 123 -1.24 -11.64 -11.23
CA LYS A 123 -0.21 -12.44 -10.53
C LYS A 123 0.16 -11.88 -9.15
N TRP A 124 0.40 -10.57 -9.04
CA TRP A 124 0.83 -9.93 -7.80
C TRP A 124 -0.31 -9.76 -6.81
N ARG A 125 -1.52 -9.53 -7.32
CA ARG A 125 -2.74 -9.53 -6.50
C ARG A 125 -2.96 -10.89 -5.87
N TYR A 126 -2.94 -11.97 -6.66
CA TYR A 126 -3.13 -13.33 -6.16
C TYR A 126 -2.03 -13.73 -5.18
N LEU A 127 -0.76 -13.45 -5.50
CA LEU A 127 0.35 -13.76 -4.61
C LEU A 127 0.21 -13.06 -3.25
N GLY A 128 -0.16 -11.78 -3.25
CA GLY A 128 -0.45 -11.04 -2.02
C GLY A 128 -1.64 -11.62 -1.24
N GLN A 129 -2.67 -12.09 -1.93
CA GLN A 129 -3.81 -12.74 -1.28
C GLN A 129 -3.45 -14.08 -0.65
N ILE A 130 -2.69 -14.93 -1.34
CA ILE A 130 -2.18 -16.18 -0.79
C ILE A 130 -1.33 -15.88 0.46
N TRP A 131 -0.45 -14.88 0.37
CA TRP A 131 0.39 -14.45 1.49
C TRP A 131 -0.43 -14.00 2.72
N TYR A 132 -1.55 -13.31 2.50
CA TYR A 132 -2.48 -12.94 3.56
C TYR A 132 -3.23 -14.15 4.15
N LEU A 133 -3.58 -15.15 3.34
CA LEU A 133 -4.29 -16.35 3.81
C LEU A 133 -3.39 -17.27 4.66
N ILE A 134 -2.11 -17.39 4.32
CA ILE A 134 -1.15 -18.18 5.10
C ILE A 134 -0.68 -17.48 6.40
N ARG A 135 -1.23 -16.31 6.74
CA ARG A 135 -0.85 -15.56 7.94
C ARG A 135 -0.97 -16.35 9.27
N PRO A 136 -1.94 -17.27 9.48
CA PRO A 136 -1.99 -18.04 10.72
C PRO A 136 -0.79 -18.98 10.85
N VAL A 137 -0.36 -19.59 9.74
CA VAL A 137 0.85 -20.42 9.68
C VAL A 137 2.09 -19.58 10.00
N ARG A 138 2.21 -18.39 9.39
CA ARG A 138 3.30 -17.44 9.68
C ARG A 138 3.31 -16.99 11.15
N ARG A 139 2.12 -16.83 11.77
CA ARG A 139 1.98 -16.47 13.19
C ARG A 139 2.50 -17.58 14.11
N VAL A 140 2.21 -18.84 13.79
CA VAL A 140 2.69 -20.00 14.56
C VAL A 140 4.20 -20.17 14.38
N ALA A 141 4.71 -20.10 13.15
CA ALA A 141 6.14 -20.22 12.88
C ALA A 141 6.98 -19.19 13.65
N ARG A 142 6.52 -17.94 13.75
CA ARG A 142 7.17 -16.87 14.54
C ARG A 142 7.20 -17.11 16.06
N LYS A 143 6.46 -18.08 16.58
CA LYS A 143 6.49 -18.46 18.00
C LYS A 143 7.43 -19.63 18.27
N LEU A 144 7.82 -20.36 17.23
CA LEU A 144 8.62 -21.59 17.33
C LEU A 144 10.11 -21.35 17.04
N PHE A 145 10.45 -20.18 16.48
CA PHE A 145 11.79 -19.68 16.18
C PHE A 145 11.87 -18.22 16.62
#